data_AF-A0A954P7Q5-F1
#
_entry.id   AF-A0A954P7Q5-F1
#
_cell.length_a   1.000
_cell.length_b   1.000
_cell.length_c   1.000
_cell.angle_alpha   90.00
_cell.angle_beta   90.00
_cell.angle_gamma   90.00
#
_symmetry.space_group_name_H-M   'P 1'
#
loop_
_entity.id
_entity.type
_entity.pdbx_description
1 polymer ?
#
loop_
_entity_poly.entity_id
_entity_poly.type
_entity_poly.pdbx_seq_one_letter_code
_entity_poly.pdbx_strand_id
1 'polypeptide(L)'
;MTTSQQTGAVSDRDIVLNRIIDAPPEKVFRAWTEPELLRLWFAPSPWTVTEAETDVRPGGSSLIVMRSPDGNEFPNRGVYLEVEQNRRLVMTDAYTSAWEPSDKPFMTVILNFEEQNGFTNYTALVRHWTVIDRETHEKMGFAEG
;
A
#
# COMPACT_ATOMS: atom_id res chain seq x y z
N MET A 1 -22.91 12.91 -4.39
CA MET A 1 -23.20 11.49 -4.66
C MET A 1 -22.03 10.72 -4.10
N THR A 2 -22.22 10.04 -2.98
CA THR A 2 -21.18 9.25 -2.33
C THR A 2 -21.05 7.96 -3.14
N THR A 3 -20.07 7.88 -4.03
CA THR A 3 -19.77 6.64 -4.74
C THR A 3 -19.35 5.63 -3.68
N SER A 4 -20.21 4.65 -3.39
CA SER A 4 -19.81 3.48 -2.60
C SER A 4 -18.69 2.78 -3.36
N GLN A 5 -17.45 3.04 -2.96
CA GLN A 5 -16.29 2.33 -3.48
C GLN A 5 -16.44 0.86 -3.10
N GLN A 6 -16.44 -0.01 -4.11
CA GLN A 6 -16.66 -1.45 -3.91
C GLN A 6 -15.44 -2.09 -3.22
N THR A 7 -15.42 -2.02 -1.90
CA THR A 7 -14.72 -3.01 -1.07
C THR A 7 -15.69 -4.19 -0.92
N GLY A 8 -15.58 -5.22 -1.78
CA GLY A 8 -16.36 -6.45 -1.59
C GLY A 8 -16.24 -7.00 -0.15
N ALA A 9 -17.16 -7.86 0.29
CA ALA A 9 -17.24 -8.32 1.66
C ALA A 9 -15.88 -8.73 2.24
N VAL A 10 -15.55 -8.18 3.42
CA VAL A 10 -14.32 -8.48 4.16
C VAL A 10 -14.33 -9.94 4.59
N SER A 11 -13.20 -10.62 4.45
CA SER A 11 -13.00 -12.02 4.81
C SER A 11 -12.00 -12.20 5.95
N ASP A 12 -11.82 -13.43 6.40
CA ASP A 12 -10.81 -13.83 7.41
C ASP A 12 -9.35 -13.73 6.92
N ARG A 13 -9.15 -13.39 5.64
CA ARG A 13 -7.84 -13.13 5.03
C ARG A 13 -7.52 -11.65 4.89
N ASP A 14 -8.41 -10.79 5.36
CA ASP A 14 -8.30 -9.36 5.13
C ASP A 14 -7.89 -8.64 6.43
N ILE A 15 -7.10 -7.56 6.27
CA ILE A 15 -6.85 -6.58 7.31
C ILE A 15 -7.50 -5.27 6.87
N VAL A 16 -8.23 -4.62 7.78
CA VAL A 16 -8.83 -3.31 7.54
C VAL A 16 -8.26 -2.30 8.53
N LEU A 17 -7.71 -1.20 7.99
CA LEU A 17 -7.21 -0.07 8.74
C LEU A 17 -8.01 1.17 8.35
N ASN A 18 -8.56 1.87 9.35
CA ASN A 18 -9.18 3.18 9.17
C ASN A 18 -8.44 4.22 10.01
N ARG A 19 -8.14 5.37 9.40
CA ARG A 19 -7.46 6.50 10.05
C ARG A 19 -8.04 7.81 9.54
N ILE A 20 -8.06 8.82 10.42
CA ILE A 20 -8.22 10.21 10.00
C ILE A 20 -6.82 10.81 9.93
N ILE A 21 -6.45 11.32 8.76
CA ILE A 21 -5.15 11.96 8.53
C ILE A 21 -5.39 13.47 8.41
N ASP A 22 -4.63 14.25 9.18
CA ASP A 22 -4.66 15.73 9.16
C ASP A 22 -3.90 16.30 7.95
N ALA A 23 -4.41 15.94 6.77
CA ALA A 23 -3.96 16.42 5.47
C ALA A 23 -5.06 16.17 4.43
N PRO A 24 -5.13 16.99 3.36
CA PRO A 24 -6.03 16.71 2.25
C PRO A 24 -5.61 15.45 1.46
N PRO A 25 -6.53 14.73 0.80
CA PRO A 25 -6.29 13.50 0.06
C PRO A 25 -5.17 13.60 -0.98
N GLU A 26 -4.98 14.79 -1.58
CA GLU A 26 -3.88 15.04 -2.51
C GLU A 26 -2.51 14.79 -1.85
N LYS A 27 -2.30 15.24 -0.61
CA LYS A 27 -1.02 15.01 0.08
C LYS A 27 -0.84 13.55 0.48
N VAL A 28 -1.92 12.89 0.90
CA VAL A 28 -1.89 11.47 1.26
C VAL A 28 -1.62 10.60 0.03
N PHE A 29 -2.24 10.92 -1.12
CA PHE A 29 -1.99 10.25 -2.39
C PHE A 29 -0.54 10.42 -2.84
N ARG A 30 0.01 11.64 -2.76
CA ARG A 30 1.43 11.89 -3.04
C ARG A 30 2.36 11.05 -2.18
N ALA A 31 2.07 10.90 -0.89
CA ALA A 31 2.86 10.06 0.01
C ALA A 31 2.97 8.59 -0.46
N TRP A 32 1.95 8.08 -1.15
CA TRP A 32 1.93 6.72 -1.71
C TRP A 32 2.50 6.58 -3.13
N THR A 33 2.75 7.68 -3.83
CA THR A 33 3.01 7.67 -5.28
C THR A 33 4.31 8.36 -5.67
N GLU A 34 4.82 9.26 -4.84
CA GLU A 34 6.09 9.96 -5.04
C GLU A 34 7.24 9.19 -4.36
N PRO A 35 8.25 8.71 -5.12
CA PRO A 35 9.36 7.95 -4.57
C PRO A 35 10.09 8.64 -3.42
N GLU A 36 10.31 9.96 -3.53
CA GLU A 36 10.97 10.76 -2.52
C GLU A 36 10.20 10.82 -1.21
N LEU A 37 8.86 10.75 -1.25
CA LEU A 37 8.02 10.74 -0.06
C LEU A 37 7.94 9.33 0.53
N LEU A 38 7.76 8.29 -0.29
CA LEU A 38 7.76 6.89 0.16
C LEU A 38 9.00 6.58 1.00
N ARG A 39 10.16 7.13 0.62
CA ARG A 39 11.41 6.94 1.35
C ARG A 39 11.41 7.48 2.78
N LEU A 40 10.49 8.38 3.11
CA LEU A 40 10.42 9.03 4.42
C LEU A 40 9.53 8.29 5.42
N TRP A 41 8.55 7.52 4.97
CA TRP A 41 7.50 7.00 5.86
C TRP A 41 7.14 5.52 5.66
N PHE A 42 7.43 4.92 4.49
CA PHE A 42 6.91 3.59 4.15
C PHE A 42 7.46 2.48 5.06
N ALA A 43 8.74 2.58 5.48
CA ALA A 43 9.34 1.61 6.37
C ALA A 43 9.14 2.02 7.85
N PRO A 44 8.67 1.11 8.72
CA PRO A 44 8.57 1.40 10.14
C PRO A 44 9.97 1.50 10.77
N SER A 45 10.18 2.46 11.66
CA SER A 45 11.42 2.51 12.44
C SER A 45 11.61 1.20 13.22
N PRO A 46 12.83 0.61 13.27
CA PRO A 46 14.13 1.13 12.80
C PRO A 46 14.50 0.79 11.34
N TRP A 47 13.58 0.25 10.53
CA TRP A 47 13.83 0.00 9.11
C TRP A 47 13.86 1.30 8.30
N THR A 48 14.47 1.25 7.12
CA THR A 48 14.56 2.40 6.20
C THR A 48 14.21 1.97 4.79
N VAL A 49 13.96 2.93 3.90
CA VAL A 49 13.83 2.70 2.45
C VAL A 49 15.04 3.28 1.74
N THR A 50 15.78 2.43 1.05
CA THR A 50 17.02 2.82 0.36
C THR A 50 16.76 3.25 -1.07
N GLU A 51 15.77 2.65 -1.70
CA GLU A 51 15.38 2.87 -3.09
C GLU A 51 13.86 2.80 -3.21
N ALA A 52 13.31 3.69 -4.04
CA ALA A 52 11.89 3.68 -4.41
C ALA A 52 11.76 4.09 -5.88
N GLU A 53 10.94 3.37 -6.62
CA GLU A 53 10.57 3.67 -8.00
C GLU A 53 9.08 3.41 -8.18
N THR A 54 8.37 4.31 -8.88
CA THR A 54 6.93 4.20 -9.11
C THR A 54 6.57 4.64 -10.54
N ASP A 55 5.85 3.78 -11.26
CA ASP A 55 5.16 4.12 -12.52
C ASP A 55 3.65 4.17 -12.22
N VAL A 56 3.15 5.34 -11.83
CA VAL A 56 1.84 5.52 -11.19
C VAL A 56 0.71 5.55 -12.21
N ARG A 57 0.41 4.39 -12.78
CA ARG A 57 -0.69 4.13 -13.71
C ARG A 57 -1.09 2.66 -13.64
N PRO A 58 -2.30 2.27 -14.08
CA PRO A 58 -2.65 0.86 -14.20
C PRO A 58 -1.63 0.07 -15.04
N GLY A 59 -1.15 -1.05 -14.52
CA GLY A 59 -0.10 -1.89 -15.09
C GLY A 59 1.32 -1.34 -14.93
N GLY A 60 1.50 -0.17 -14.32
CA GLY A 60 2.81 0.37 -13.99
C GLY A 60 3.44 -0.33 -12.79
N SER A 61 4.75 -0.50 -12.82
CA SER A 61 5.49 -1.23 -11.78
C SER A 61 5.88 -0.31 -10.63
N SER A 62 6.07 -0.90 -9.45
CA SER A 62 6.70 -0.25 -8.30
C SER A 62 7.82 -1.12 -7.73
N LEU A 63 8.82 -0.46 -7.17
CA LEU A 63 9.88 -1.10 -6.40
C LEU A 63 10.12 -0.25 -5.16
N ILE A 64 10.08 -0.89 -3.99
CA ILE A 64 10.48 -0.28 -2.72
C ILE A 64 11.48 -1.22 -2.05
N VAL A 65 12.74 -0.79 -1.95
CA VAL A 65 13.78 -1.58 -1.27
C VAL A 65 13.84 -1.13 0.19
N MET A 66 13.42 -2.02 1.08
CA MET A 66 13.53 -1.80 2.52
C MET A 66 14.85 -2.36 3.03
N ARG A 67 15.48 -1.66 3.97
CA ARG A 67 16.70 -2.09 4.64
C ARG A 67 16.46 -2.29 6.13
N SER A 68 16.87 -3.46 6.63
CA SER A 68 16.82 -3.78 8.07
C SER A 68 17.91 -3.05 8.85
N PRO A 69 17.81 -2.98 10.19
CA PRO A 69 18.86 -2.40 11.04
C PRO A 69 20.23 -3.05 10.87
N ASP A 70 20.25 -4.34 10.52
CA ASP A 70 21.48 -5.10 10.26
C ASP A 70 22.08 -4.84 8.87
N GLY A 71 21.43 -3.99 8.07
CA GLY A 71 21.89 -3.59 6.73
C GLY A 71 21.43 -4.48 5.59
N ASN A 72 20.63 -5.52 5.85
CA ASN A 72 20.10 -6.40 4.81
C ASN A 72 19.01 -5.69 4.01
N GLU A 73 18.99 -5.89 2.69
CA GLU A 73 18.02 -5.29 1.78
C GLU A 73 16.96 -6.27 1.31
N PHE A 74 15.73 -5.79 1.22
CA PHE A 74 14.52 -6.55 0.92
C PHE A 74 13.75 -5.80 -0.18
N PRO A 75 13.90 -6.19 -1.45
CA PRO A 75 13.15 -5.61 -2.55
C PRO A 75 11.68 -6.00 -2.49
N ASN A 76 10.79 -5.01 -2.41
CA ASN A 76 9.34 -5.19 -2.50
C ASN A 76 8.88 -4.71 -3.88
N ARG A 77 8.65 -5.66 -4.78
CA ARG A 77 8.16 -5.36 -6.14
C ARG A 77 6.64 -5.46 -6.16
N GLY A 78 6.03 -4.64 -7.00
CA GLY A 78 4.59 -4.69 -7.20
C GLY A 78 4.14 -4.00 -8.48
N VAL A 79 2.82 -4.01 -8.67
CA VAL A 79 2.14 -3.39 -9.80
C VAL A 79 0.91 -2.63 -9.31
N TYR A 80 0.69 -1.44 -9.86
CA TYR A 80 -0.56 -0.69 -9.70
C TYR A 80 -1.66 -1.32 -10.55
N LEU A 81 -2.73 -1.77 -9.93
CA LEU A 81 -3.91 -2.33 -10.61
C LEU A 81 -4.92 -1.26 -10.98
N GLU A 82 -5.09 -0.25 -10.12
CA GLU A 82 -6.06 0.82 -10.28
C GLU A 82 -5.47 2.11 -9.71
N VAL A 83 -5.62 3.21 -10.43
CA VAL A 83 -5.16 4.54 -10.01
C VAL A 83 -6.26 5.55 -10.31
N GLU A 84 -6.92 6.04 -9.26
CA GLU A 84 -7.75 7.22 -9.32
C GLU A 84 -7.10 8.32 -8.50
N GLN A 85 -6.55 9.32 -9.19
CA GLN A 85 -5.79 10.40 -8.56
C GLN A 85 -6.57 11.01 -7.38
N ASN A 86 -5.90 11.09 -6.22
CA ASN A 86 -6.39 11.65 -4.96
C ASN A 86 -7.62 10.97 -4.36
N ARG A 87 -8.04 9.80 -4.87
CA ARG A 87 -9.25 9.09 -4.38
C ARG A 87 -9.02 7.62 -4.07
N ARG A 88 -8.24 6.93 -4.89
CA ARG A 88 -8.09 5.48 -4.78
C ARG A 88 -6.80 4.96 -5.42
N LEU A 89 -6.16 4.00 -4.75
CA LEU A 89 -5.04 3.23 -5.27
C LEU A 89 -5.26 1.76 -4.98
N VAL A 90 -5.02 0.91 -5.98
CA VAL A 90 -4.98 -0.54 -5.79
C VAL A 90 -3.63 -1.04 -6.29
N MET A 91 -2.94 -1.82 -5.46
CA MET A 91 -1.60 -2.35 -5.74
C MET A 91 -1.52 -3.82 -5.32
N THR A 92 -0.61 -4.57 -5.93
CA THR A 92 -0.34 -5.95 -5.55
C THR A 92 1.11 -6.33 -5.76
N ASP A 93 1.59 -7.29 -4.99
CA ASP A 93 2.88 -7.96 -5.20
C ASP A 93 2.75 -9.27 -6.00
N ALA A 94 1.56 -9.57 -6.52
CA ALA A 94 1.34 -10.76 -7.35
C ALA A 94 2.05 -10.72 -8.70
N TYR A 95 2.53 -9.54 -9.09
CA TYR A 95 3.35 -9.33 -10.27
C TYR A 95 4.57 -8.49 -9.90
N THR A 96 5.72 -8.80 -10.47
CA THR A 96 6.99 -8.07 -10.22
C THR A 96 7.17 -6.89 -11.17
N SER A 97 6.68 -7.02 -12.41
CA SER A 97 6.60 -5.97 -13.41
C SER A 97 5.55 -6.32 -14.48
N ALA A 98 4.73 -5.36 -14.87
CA ALA A 98 3.61 -5.56 -15.80
C ALA A 98 2.76 -6.79 -15.44
N TRP A 99 2.85 -7.89 -16.20
CA TRP A 99 2.11 -9.14 -15.97
C TRP A 99 3.02 -10.34 -15.71
N GLU A 100 4.27 -10.09 -15.33
CA GLU A 100 5.19 -11.14 -14.89
C GLU A 100 4.82 -11.59 -13.47
N PRO A 101 4.35 -12.84 -13.26
CA PRO A 101 3.93 -13.30 -11.95
C PRO A 101 5.10 -13.31 -10.96
N SER A 102 4.81 -12.97 -9.70
CA SER A 102 5.78 -13.18 -8.62
C SER A 102 5.81 -14.65 -8.17
N ASP A 103 6.97 -15.08 -7.66
CA ASP A 103 7.14 -16.44 -7.13
C ASP A 103 6.27 -16.70 -5.90
N LYS A 104 6.02 -15.65 -5.11
CA LYS A 104 5.26 -15.71 -3.86
C LYS A 104 4.38 -14.47 -3.72
N PRO A 105 3.18 -14.46 -4.33
CA PRO A 105 2.21 -13.40 -4.07
C PRO A 105 1.81 -13.43 -2.59
N PHE A 106 1.73 -12.27 -1.97
CA PHE A 106 1.42 -12.15 -0.54
C PHE A 106 0.15 -11.31 -0.33
N MET A 107 -0.01 -10.19 -1.07
CA MET A 107 -1.16 -9.31 -0.85
C MET A 107 -1.61 -8.45 -2.04
N THR A 108 -2.87 -8.01 -1.95
CA THR A 108 -3.43 -6.89 -2.72
C THR A 108 -3.87 -5.82 -1.73
N VAL A 109 -3.36 -4.60 -1.91
CA VAL A 109 -3.67 -3.44 -1.08
C VAL A 109 -4.66 -2.56 -1.83
N ILE A 110 -5.74 -2.17 -1.16
CA ILE A 110 -6.76 -1.25 -1.66
C ILE A 110 -6.80 -0.06 -0.71
N LEU A 111 -6.48 1.12 -1.24
CA LEU A 111 -6.45 2.38 -0.50
C LEU A 111 -7.54 3.30 -1.00
N ASN A 112 -8.26 3.90 -0.07
CA ASN A 112 -9.27 4.92 -0.36
C ASN A 112 -8.94 6.20 0.42
N PHE A 113 -9.10 7.33 -0.25
CA PHE A 113 -8.85 8.66 0.30
C PHE A 113 -10.13 9.49 0.14
N GLU A 114 -10.85 9.69 1.24
CA GLU A 114 -12.09 10.49 1.25
C GLU A 114 -11.85 11.82 1.95
N GLU A 115 -12.17 12.93 1.27
CA GLU A 115 -12.10 14.28 1.85
C GLU A 115 -13.18 14.46 2.92
N GLN A 116 -12.76 14.93 4.09
CA GLN A 116 -13.64 15.31 5.19
C GLN A 116 -13.13 16.59 5.87
N ASN A 117 -13.67 17.74 5.47
CA ASN A 117 -13.39 19.05 6.08
C ASN A 117 -11.88 19.42 6.16
N GLY A 118 -11.09 19.15 5.13
CA GLY A 118 -9.64 19.38 5.11
C GLY A 118 -8.79 18.20 5.61
N PHE A 119 -9.43 17.18 6.19
CA PHE A 119 -8.82 15.92 6.58
C PHE A 119 -9.08 14.84 5.54
N THR A 120 -8.30 13.76 5.59
CA THR A 120 -8.56 12.54 4.82
C THR A 120 -9.08 11.46 5.75
N ASN A 121 -10.28 10.96 5.48
CA ASN A 121 -10.70 9.65 5.96
C ASN A 121 -10.03 8.59 5.08
N TYR A 122 -8.99 7.97 5.63
CA TYR A 122 -8.15 7.00 4.96
C TYR A 122 -8.56 5.58 5.35
N THR A 123 -8.84 4.75 4.35
CA THR A 123 -9.10 3.32 4.53
C THR A 123 -8.08 2.51 3.75
N ALA A 124 -7.40 1.57 4.41
CA ALA A 124 -6.64 0.52 3.77
C ALA A 124 -7.31 -0.83 4.01
N LEU A 125 -7.62 -1.53 2.92
CA LEU A 125 -8.03 -2.93 2.92
C LEU A 125 -6.91 -3.75 2.28
N VAL A 126 -6.26 -4.60 3.08
CA VAL A 126 -5.20 -5.49 2.61
C VAL A 126 -5.73 -6.91 2.56
N ARG A 127 -5.77 -7.48 1.35
CA ARG A 127 -6.25 -8.83 1.09
C ARG A 127 -5.07 -9.77 0.92
N HIS A 128 -5.07 -10.88 1.63
CA HIS A 128 -3.96 -11.85 1.58
C HIS A 128 -4.38 -13.12 0.86
N TRP A 129 -3.39 -13.85 0.32
CA TRP A 129 -3.64 -15.13 -0.32
C TRP A 129 -4.18 -16.17 0.68
N THR A 130 -3.57 -16.22 1.86
CA THR A 130 -3.93 -17.15 2.95
C THR A 130 -4.16 -16.43 4.28
N VAL A 131 -4.83 -17.10 5.22
CA VAL A 131 -5.00 -16.62 6.60
C VAL A 131 -3.64 -16.52 7.32
N ILE A 132 -2.71 -17.42 7.00
CA ILE A 132 -1.34 -17.41 7.56
C ILE A 132 -0.57 -16.17 7.10
N ASP A 133 -0.71 -15.78 5.84
CA ASP A 133 -0.07 -14.57 5.31
C ASP A 133 -0.62 -13.32 6.01
N ARG A 134 -1.94 -13.25 6.19
CA ARG A 134 -2.61 -12.19 6.96
C ARG A 134 -2.12 -12.13 8.41
N GLU A 135 -2.05 -13.26 9.10
CA GLU A 135 -1.49 -13.35 10.46
C GLU A 135 -0.03 -12.93 10.54
N THR A 136 0.75 -13.26 9.51
CA THR A 136 2.15 -12.87 9.41
C THR A 136 2.26 -11.36 9.23
N HIS A 137 1.44 -10.77 8.37
CA HIS A 137 1.42 -9.32 8.13
C HIS A 137 1.02 -8.53 9.39
N GLU A 138 0.03 -9.00 10.15
CA GLU A 138 -0.33 -8.36 11.42
C GLU A 138 0.82 -8.36 12.42
N LYS A 139 1.54 -9.49 12.54
CA LYS A 139 2.70 -9.59 13.44
C LYS A 139 3.87 -8.70 13.03
N MET A 140 3.91 -8.25 11.77
CA MET A 140 4.89 -7.27 11.29
C MET A 140 4.53 -5.83 11.68
N GLY A 141 3.37 -5.59 12.32
CA GLY A 141 2.99 -4.28 12.85
C GLY A 141 2.26 -3.37 11.86
N PHE A 142 1.68 -3.91 10.77
CA PHE A 142 0.98 -3.11 9.75
C PHE A 142 -0.07 -2.15 10.30
N ALA A 143 -0.80 -2.54 11.35
CA ALA A 143 -1.85 -1.72 11.95
C ALA A 143 -1.33 -0.64 12.93
N GLU A 144 -0.07 -0.74 13.35
CA GLU A 144 0.55 0.11 14.38
C GLU A 144 1.37 1.26 13.77
N GLY A 145 1.77 1.13 12.51
CA GLY A 145 2.46 2.15 11.72
C GLY A 145 1.59 3.29 11.22
#